data_AF-A0ABD6BZX0-F1
#
_entry.id   AF-A0ABD6BZX0-F1
#
_cell.length_a   1.000
_cell.length_b   1.000
_cell.length_c   1.000
_cell.angle_alpha   90.00
_cell.angle_beta   90.00
_cell.angle_gamma   90.00
#
_symmetry.space_group_name_H-M   'P 1'
#
loop_
_entity.id
_entity.type
_entity.pdbx_description
1 polymer ?
#
loop_
_entity_poly.entity_id
_entity_poly.type
_entity_poly.pdbx_seq_one_letter_code
_entity_poly.pdbx_strand_id
1 'polypeptide(L)'
;MVDESSRFTSDRRTREEASWAAQADWDAGTVENVDVTVSGLVADPPVQAGEVPDSGVGRWNFDSEGDVSVSIDSWNDNDATNHGATWSSDSAVGDFSTYYDGSSYQNHGIEIPSEIEFTLTSWFKADNLEGQQFINNLKGYGQPALRKASEEFGVQYHDSVDGWKNNVMTGTAGQWLFVAGAWNEAEGYCRVWFYDENGNRRTQDTIFNGFSNDKHAEGDIGASYSRAGIQFWEGHIDDPRVYFKELSSTEVDNLYNTGRIDG
;
A
#
# COMPACT_ATOMS: atom_id res chain seq x y z
N MET A 1 19.06 -28.09 13.07
CA MET A 1 19.95 -28.49 11.96
C MET A 1 19.45 -29.86 11.51
N VAL A 2 18.76 -30.02 10.39
CA VAL A 2 19.10 -29.58 9.02
C VAL A 2 17.83 -29.14 8.27
N ASP A 3 17.98 -28.01 7.57
CA ASP A 3 17.24 -27.41 6.46
C ASP A 3 16.22 -28.28 5.68
N GLU A 4 14.93 -27.90 5.72
CA GLU A 4 13.87 -28.34 4.78
C GLU A 4 13.74 -27.34 3.62
N SER A 5 14.83 -27.10 2.90
CA SER A 5 14.76 -26.42 1.61
C SER A 5 13.96 -27.28 0.64
N SER A 6 12.89 -26.70 0.10
CA SER A 6 12.13 -27.27 -1.03
C SER A 6 13.09 -27.66 -2.14
N ARG A 7 13.25 -28.96 -2.37
CA ARG A 7 14.05 -29.50 -3.46
C ARG A 7 13.12 -29.83 -4.61
N PHE A 8 13.12 -28.98 -5.64
CA PHE A 8 12.66 -29.40 -6.96
C PHE A 8 13.60 -30.50 -7.47
N THR A 9 13.27 -31.76 -7.22
CA THR A 9 13.91 -32.88 -7.90
C THR A 9 13.35 -32.92 -9.32
N SER A 10 14.13 -32.49 -10.32
CA SER A 10 13.76 -32.75 -11.71
C SER A 10 13.62 -34.25 -11.88
N ASP A 11 12.40 -34.73 -12.12
CA ASP A 11 12.17 -36.15 -12.38
C ASP A 11 12.86 -36.52 -13.69
N ARG A 12 13.92 -37.33 -13.59
CA ARG A 12 14.73 -37.78 -14.74
C ARG A 12 14.25 -39.12 -15.31
N ARG A 13 13.11 -39.63 -14.85
CA ARG A 13 12.49 -40.85 -15.37
C ARG A 13 12.04 -40.65 -16.82
N THR A 14 12.12 -41.70 -17.63
CA THR A 14 11.60 -41.66 -19.01
C THR A 14 10.08 -41.50 -18.99
N ARG A 15 9.45 -41.06 -20.11
CA ARG A 15 7.98 -40.88 -20.20
C ARG A 15 7.19 -42.11 -19.74
N GLU A 16 7.74 -43.31 -19.93
CA GLU A 16 7.14 -44.60 -19.57
C GLU A 16 7.28 -44.93 -18.07
N GLU A 17 8.16 -44.23 -17.36
CA GLU A 17 8.48 -44.44 -15.93
C GLU A 17 8.00 -43.28 -15.04
N ALA A 18 7.60 -42.16 -15.64
CA ALA A 18 7.01 -41.03 -14.94
C ALA A 18 5.59 -41.38 -14.47
N SER A 19 5.31 -41.17 -13.18
CA SER A 19 3.98 -41.41 -12.57
C SER A 19 2.91 -40.40 -12.99
N TRP A 20 3.21 -39.55 -13.98
CA TRP A 20 2.39 -38.43 -14.48
C TRP A 20 2.03 -38.61 -15.97
N ALA A 21 1.81 -39.87 -16.38
CA ALA A 21 1.61 -40.24 -17.78
C ALA A 21 0.13 -40.31 -18.18
N ALA A 22 -0.81 -40.25 -17.23
CA ALA A 22 -2.23 -40.23 -17.56
C ALA A 22 -2.69 -38.80 -17.85
N GLN A 23 -3.60 -38.64 -18.82
CA GLN A 23 -4.26 -37.35 -19.11
C GLN A 23 -4.91 -36.77 -17.83
N ALA A 24 -5.41 -37.64 -16.96
CA ALA A 24 -5.95 -37.25 -15.66
C ALA A 24 -4.92 -36.61 -14.72
N ASP A 25 -3.63 -36.96 -14.81
CA ASP A 25 -2.57 -36.36 -14.00
C ASP A 25 -2.24 -34.93 -14.47
N TRP A 26 -2.38 -34.69 -15.78
CA TRP A 26 -2.26 -33.35 -16.39
C TRP A 26 -3.49 -32.49 -16.10
N ASP A 27 -4.69 -33.08 -16.17
CA ASP A 27 -5.94 -32.39 -15.89
C ASP A 27 -6.13 -32.13 -14.38
N ALA A 28 -5.47 -32.90 -13.50
CA ALA A 28 -5.41 -32.67 -12.06
C ALA A 28 -4.31 -31.68 -11.63
N GLY A 29 -3.37 -31.38 -12.52
CA GLY A 29 -2.36 -30.36 -12.30
C GLY A 29 -2.96 -28.98 -12.53
N THR A 30 -3.59 -28.40 -11.50
CA THR A 30 -3.88 -26.97 -11.51
C THR A 30 -2.54 -26.24 -11.56
N VAL A 31 -2.27 -25.50 -12.64
CA VAL A 31 -1.13 -24.59 -12.68
C VAL A 31 -1.49 -23.42 -11.78
N GLU A 32 -1.04 -23.47 -10.53
CA GLU A 32 -1.15 -22.36 -9.58
C GLU A 32 0.20 -21.66 -9.47
N ASN A 33 0.18 -20.33 -9.42
CA ASN A 33 1.34 -19.46 -9.22
C ASN A 33 2.38 -19.47 -10.37
N VAL A 34 1.95 -19.62 -11.62
CA VAL A 34 2.84 -19.51 -12.78
C VAL A 34 2.09 -18.86 -13.95
N ASP A 35 2.60 -17.72 -14.42
CA ASP A 35 2.14 -17.07 -15.65
C ASP A 35 3.03 -17.44 -16.85
N VAL A 36 2.44 -17.45 -18.04
CA VAL A 36 3.11 -17.77 -19.29
C VAL A 36 3.33 -16.50 -20.09
N THR A 37 4.53 -15.95 -20.00
CA THR A 37 4.92 -14.78 -20.79
C THR A 37 5.53 -15.20 -22.13
N VAL A 38 5.62 -14.27 -23.07
CA VAL A 38 6.35 -14.44 -24.36
C VAL A 38 7.83 -14.81 -24.18
N SER A 39 8.37 -14.63 -22.98
CA SER A 39 9.78 -14.90 -22.64
C SER A 39 9.97 -16.17 -21.79
N GLY A 40 8.90 -16.84 -21.38
CA GLY A 40 8.95 -18.08 -20.60
C GLY A 40 7.91 -18.18 -19.47
N LEU A 41 8.00 -19.27 -18.70
CA LEU A 41 7.25 -19.48 -17.46
C LEU A 41 7.83 -18.57 -16.36
N VAL A 42 7.01 -17.69 -15.80
CA VAL A 42 7.36 -16.86 -14.66
C VAL A 42 6.52 -17.34 -13.49
N ALA A 43 7.16 -17.67 -12.37
CA ALA A 43 6.41 -17.95 -11.15
C ALA A 43 5.70 -16.66 -10.73
N ASP A 44 4.39 -16.71 -10.56
CA ASP A 44 3.71 -15.63 -9.86
C ASP A 44 4.27 -15.57 -8.44
N PRO A 45 4.51 -14.37 -7.89
CA PRO A 45 4.78 -14.27 -6.47
C PRO A 45 3.64 -14.97 -5.72
N PRO A 46 3.93 -15.84 -4.74
CA PRO A 46 2.91 -16.66 -4.10
C PRO A 46 1.89 -15.75 -3.42
N VAL A 47 0.71 -15.61 -4.02
CA VAL A 47 -0.44 -15.02 -3.36
C VAL A 47 -0.98 -16.11 -2.43
N GLN A 48 -0.90 -15.93 -1.12
CA GLN A 48 -1.58 -16.86 -0.21
C GLN A 48 -3.08 -16.61 -0.33
N ALA A 49 -3.78 -17.55 -0.97
CA ALA A 49 -5.23 -17.54 -1.09
C ALA A 49 -5.89 -17.28 0.28
N GLY A 50 -6.71 -16.23 0.36
CA GLY A 50 -7.48 -15.87 1.56
C GLY A 50 -6.86 -14.82 2.50
N GLU A 51 -5.66 -14.33 2.22
CA GLU A 51 -4.97 -13.32 3.05
C GLU A 51 -4.91 -11.96 2.35
N VAL A 52 -5.83 -11.63 1.44
CA VAL A 52 -6.00 -10.25 0.96
C VAL A 52 -7.05 -9.60 1.86
N PRO A 53 -6.79 -8.45 2.49
CA PRO A 53 -7.82 -7.76 3.25
C PRO A 53 -9.02 -7.43 2.35
N ASP A 54 -10.18 -8.03 2.64
CA ASP A 54 -11.40 -7.87 1.85
C ASP A 54 -12.21 -6.62 2.22
N SER A 55 -11.89 -6.06 3.38
CA SER A 55 -12.57 -4.94 3.99
C SER A 55 -11.59 -4.11 4.83
N GLY A 56 -11.95 -2.86 5.04
CA GLY A 56 -11.20 -1.91 5.84
C GLY A 56 -12.07 -0.71 6.21
N VAL A 57 -11.43 0.41 6.51
CA VAL A 57 -12.11 1.64 6.96
C VAL A 57 -12.44 2.54 5.77
N GLY A 58 -11.48 2.69 4.85
CA GLY A 58 -11.70 3.44 3.61
C GLY A 58 -10.74 2.97 2.52
N ARG A 59 -11.25 2.91 1.29
CA ARG A 59 -10.47 2.58 0.09
C ARG A 59 -10.99 3.37 -1.11
N TRP A 60 -10.13 4.17 -1.69
CA TRP A 60 -10.45 4.93 -2.90
C TRP A 60 -9.67 4.36 -4.08
N ASN A 61 -10.31 3.51 -4.87
CA ASN A 61 -9.65 2.81 -5.98
C ASN A 61 -9.49 3.68 -7.24
N PHE A 62 -10.19 4.81 -7.32
CA PHE A 62 -10.22 5.70 -8.48
C PHE A 62 -10.67 5.06 -9.80
N ASP A 63 -11.25 3.85 -9.79
CA ASP A 63 -11.68 3.12 -10.99
C ASP A 63 -13.20 3.14 -11.22
N SER A 64 -13.98 3.62 -10.25
CA SER A 64 -15.44 3.60 -10.34
C SER A 64 -15.97 4.78 -11.15
N GLU A 65 -16.80 4.51 -12.17
CA GLU A 65 -17.42 5.55 -13.00
C GLU A 65 -18.13 6.60 -12.11
N GLY A 66 -17.51 7.77 -11.96
CA GLY A 66 -17.92 8.75 -10.95
C GLY A 66 -17.48 10.17 -11.28
N ASP A 67 -18.22 11.13 -10.72
CA ASP A 67 -17.95 12.56 -10.82
C ASP A 67 -16.59 12.89 -10.22
N VAL A 68 -15.72 13.55 -10.99
CA VAL A 68 -14.37 13.96 -10.57
C VAL A 68 -14.35 14.80 -9.28
N SER A 69 -15.49 15.33 -8.83
CA SER A 69 -15.59 16.09 -7.57
C SER A 69 -15.61 15.24 -6.29
N VAL A 70 -15.87 13.93 -6.36
CA VAL A 70 -15.90 13.04 -5.19
C VAL A 70 -15.28 11.69 -5.56
N SER A 71 -14.28 11.25 -4.79
CA SER A 71 -13.76 9.89 -4.88
C SER A 71 -14.55 8.98 -3.94
N ILE A 72 -15.16 7.94 -4.51
CA ILE A 72 -16.00 7.00 -3.76
C ILE A 72 -15.13 6.07 -2.91
N ASP A 73 -15.51 5.91 -1.64
CA ASP A 73 -14.99 4.85 -0.78
C ASP A 73 -15.66 3.52 -1.16
N SER A 74 -14.86 2.60 -1.70
CA SER A 74 -15.32 1.29 -2.15
C SER A 74 -15.67 0.31 -1.01
N TRP A 75 -15.35 0.64 0.25
CA TRP A 75 -15.65 -0.22 1.39
C TRP A 75 -16.78 0.29 2.28
N ASN A 76 -16.84 1.59 2.55
CA ASN A 76 -17.83 2.17 3.45
C ASN A 76 -18.39 3.48 2.88
N ASP A 77 -18.63 4.49 3.74
CA ASP A 77 -19.25 5.78 3.39
C ASP A 77 -18.27 6.93 3.69
N ASN A 78 -16.96 6.67 3.61
CA ASN A 78 -15.91 7.67 3.82
C ASN A 78 -15.46 8.31 2.51
N ASP A 79 -16.40 8.67 1.63
CA ASP A 79 -16.12 9.33 0.36
C ASP A 79 -15.20 10.55 0.56
N ALA A 80 -14.25 10.72 -0.35
CA ALA A 80 -13.30 11.81 -0.31
C ALA A 80 -13.78 12.97 -1.21
N THR A 81 -13.89 14.17 -0.66
CA THR A 81 -14.21 15.38 -1.44
C THR A 81 -12.95 15.87 -2.15
N ASN A 82 -13.03 16.03 -3.47
CA ASN A 82 -11.89 16.44 -4.28
C ASN A 82 -11.77 17.97 -4.41
N HIS A 83 -10.57 18.50 -4.13
CA HIS A 83 -10.20 19.91 -4.26
C HIS A 83 -9.17 20.10 -5.38
N GLY A 84 -9.55 19.75 -6.61
CA GLY A 84 -8.78 20.07 -7.82
C GLY A 84 -7.83 18.98 -8.33
N ALA A 85 -7.78 17.81 -7.69
CA ALA A 85 -7.05 16.67 -8.21
C ALA A 85 -7.75 16.14 -9.47
N THR A 86 -7.02 15.48 -10.37
CA THR A 86 -7.57 15.05 -11.67
C THR A 86 -7.34 13.59 -11.93
N TRP A 87 -8.23 12.94 -12.65
CA TRP A 87 -8.09 11.54 -13.02
C TRP A 87 -6.97 11.37 -14.05
N SER A 88 -6.18 10.31 -13.91
CA SER A 88 -5.09 9.95 -14.80
C SER A 88 -5.21 8.48 -15.19
N SER A 89 -5.01 8.17 -16.47
CA SER A 89 -4.90 6.78 -16.95
C SER A 89 -3.53 6.16 -16.70
N ASP A 90 -2.64 6.89 -16.03
CA ASP A 90 -1.37 6.37 -15.54
C ASP A 90 -1.62 5.84 -14.13
N SER A 91 -1.83 4.52 -14.02
CA SER A 91 -2.19 3.83 -12.77
C SER A 91 -1.11 2.81 -12.40
N ALA A 92 -1.00 2.51 -11.11
CA ALA A 92 -0.26 1.34 -10.63
C ALA A 92 -1.13 0.09 -10.67
N VAL A 93 -2.41 0.26 -10.34
CA VAL A 93 -3.40 -0.81 -10.22
C VAL A 93 -4.72 -0.33 -10.82
N GLY A 94 -5.48 -1.22 -11.44
CA GLY A 94 -6.71 -0.80 -12.13
C GLY A 94 -6.44 0.07 -13.36
N ASP A 95 -7.45 0.84 -13.76
CA ASP A 95 -7.46 1.63 -14.99
C ASP A 95 -7.07 3.10 -14.76
N PHE A 96 -7.27 3.61 -13.54
CA PHE A 96 -7.07 5.02 -13.24
C PHE A 96 -6.41 5.25 -11.87
N SER A 97 -5.66 6.34 -11.79
CA SER A 97 -5.20 6.93 -10.54
C SER A 97 -5.65 8.39 -10.45
N THR A 98 -5.31 9.05 -9.34
CA THR A 98 -5.47 10.51 -9.23
C THR A 98 -4.13 11.23 -9.31
N TYR A 99 -4.06 12.24 -10.18
CA TYR A 99 -2.98 13.20 -10.29
C TYR A 99 -3.20 14.44 -9.41
N TYR A 100 -2.15 14.83 -8.70
CA TYR A 100 -2.11 16.00 -7.84
C TYR A 100 -1.04 16.98 -8.33
N ASP A 101 -1.38 18.26 -8.42
CA ASP A 101 -0.57 19.30 -9.08
C ASP A 101 0.31 20.13 -8.13
N GLY A 102 0.48 19.70 -6.88
CA GLY A 102 1.18 20.48 -5.85
C GLY A 102 0.32 21.56 -5.18
N SER A 103 -0.97 21.63 -5.50
CA SER A 103 -1.95 22.51 -4.84
C SER A 103 -3.32 21.84 -4.60
N SER A 104 -3.59 20.74 -5.29
CA SER A 104 -4.77 19.90 -5.13
C SER A 104 -4.66 18.89 -3.99
N TYR A 105 -5.79 18.47 -3.45
CA TYR A 105 -5.90 17.41 -2.43
C TYR A 105 -7.32 16.85 -2.40
N GLN A 106 -7.54 15.78 -1.64
CA GLN A 106 -8.88 15.27 -1.33
C GLN A 106 -9.00 15.08 0.18
N ASN A 107 -10.16 15.39 0.78
CA ASN A 107 -10.38 15.20 2.22
C ASN A 107 -11.38 14.06 2.48
N HIS A 108 -11.20 13.31 3.55
CA HIS A 108 -12.15 12.28 3.98
C HIS A 108 -12.55 12.41 5.46
N GLY A 109 -13.72 11.86 5.76
CA GLY A 109 -14.39 11.98 7.06
C GLY A 109 -13.94 10.98 8.13
N ILE A 110 -13.09 9.99 7.81
CA ILE A 110 -12.75 8.85 8.69
C ILE A 110 -12.61 9.27 10.17
N GLU A 111 -13.45 8.70 11.02
CA GLU A 111 -13.39 8.89 12.47
C GLU A 111 -12.36 7.94 13.08
N ILE A 112 -11.40 8.47 13.83
CA ILE A 112 -10.39 7.66 14.52
C ILE A 112 -10.88 7.33 15.94
N PRO A 113 -11.01 6.04 16.31
CA PRO A 113 -11.23 5.62 17.70
C PRO A 113 -10.14 6.08 18.68
N SER A 114 -10.41 6.01 19.99
CA SER A 114 -9.47 6.46 21.02
C SER A 114 -8.24 5.56 21.20
N GLU A 115 -8.41 4.27 20.91
CA GLU A 115 -7.36 3.27 20.86
C GLU A 115 -7.50 2.63 19.48
N ILE A 116 -6.43 2.64 18.69
CA ILE A 116 -6.43 2.09 17.35
C ILE A 116 -5.17 1.31 17.10
N GLU A 117 -5.29 0.17 16.45
CA GLU A 117 -4.23 -0.32 15.58
C GLU A 117 -4.59 0.14 14.18
N PHE A 118 -3.61 0.35 13.30
CA PHE A 118 -3.92 0.75 11.94
C PHE A 118 -2.91 0.27 10.94
N THR A 119 -3.33 0.29 9.68
CA THR A 119 -2.43 0.24 8.53
C THR A 119 -2.87 1.28 7.51
N LEU A 120 -1.91 2.06 7.00
CA LEU A 120 -2.08 2.94 5.85
C LEU A 120 -1.36 2.34 4.66
N THR A 121 -2.02 2.22 3.51
CA THR A 121 -1.37 1.76 2.27
C THR A 121 -1.67 2.70 1.12
N SER A 122 -0.72 2.87 0.20
CA SER A 122 -0.96 3.56 -1.08
C SER A 122 0.10 3.17 -2.11
N TRP A 123 -0.32 3.13 -3.37
CA TRP A 123 0.59 3.30 -4.49
C TRP A 123 0.79 4.78 -4.76
N PHE A 124 2.00 5.19 -5.10
CA PHE A 124 2.27 6.57 -5.46
C PHE A 124 3.46 6.68 -6.41
N LYS A 125 3.47 7.77 -7.16
CA LYS A 125 4.54 8.14 -8.07
C LYS A 125 4.77 9.63 -8.01
N ALA A 126 5.89 10.05 -7.42
CA ALA A 126 6.22 11.46 -7.26
C ALA A 126 6.72 12.06 -8.57
N ASP A 127 6.27 13.28 -8.92
CA ASP A 127 6.81 14.00 -10.08
C ASP A 127 8.19 14.58 -9.79
N ASN A 128 8.44 14.94 -8.53
CA ASN A 128 9.72 15.45 -8.05
C ASN A 128 10.01 14.98 -6.62
N LEU A 129 11.27 15.11 -6.23
CA LEU A 129 11.76 14.81 -4.89
C LEU A 129 12.09 16.09 -4.14
N GLU A 130 11.36 17.18 -4.38
CA GLU A 130 11.60 18.44 -3.67
C GLU A 130 10.72 18.53 -2.43
N GLY A 131 11.31 19.05 -1.35
CA GLY A 131 10.62 19.35 -0.11
C GLY A 131 9.97 18.15 0.57
N GLN A 132 9.13 18.45 1.56
CA GLN A 132 8.29 17.48 2.24
C GLN A 132 6.87 17.57 1.68
N GLN A 133 6.31 16.41 1.32
CA GLN A 133 4.95 16.28 0.79
C GLN A 133 4.27 15.06 1.40
N PHE A 134 2.94 15.01 1.36
CA PHE A 134 2.14 14.00 2.03
C PHE A 134 1.19 13.30 1.07
N ILE A 135 1.22 11.97 1.13
CA ILE A 135 0.50 11.07 0.21
C ILE A 135 -0.88 10.77 0.78
N ASN A 136 -0.95 10.28 2.02
CA ASN A 136 -2.20 9.89 2.67
C ASN A 136 -2.03 10.03 4.18
N ASN A 137 -3.03 10.55 4.89
CA ASN A 137 -3.01 10.67 6.34
C ASN A 137 -4.35 10.29 6.97
N LEU A 138 -4.32 9.72 8.19
CA LEU A 138 -5.56 9.38 8.91
C LEU A 138 -6.35 10.63 9.30
N LYS A 139 -5.62 11.67 9.71
CA LYS A 139 -6.05 13.00 10.10
C LYS A 139 -4.87 13.95 9.86
N GLY A 140 -5.10 15.26 9.82
CA GLY A 140 -4.03 16.25 9.62
C GLY A 140 -2.93 16.27 10.71
N TYR A 141 -2.30 17.42 10.94
CA TYR A 141 -1.06 17.57 11.74
C TYR A 141 -0.92 16.63 12.96
N GLY A 142 0.20 15.89 13.01
CA GLY A 142 0.61 15.07 14.16
C GLY A 142 0.18 13.61 14.10
N GLN A 143 -0.65 13.26 13.12
CA GLN A 143 -1.23 11.92 12.97
C GLN A 143 -0.42 11.08 11.97
N PRO A 144 -0.61 9.75 11.93
CA PRO A 144 0.00 8.89 10.92
C PRO A 144 -0.21 9.40 9.52
N ALA A 145 0.90 9.55 8.81
CA ALA A 145 0.84 9.91 7.42
C ALA A 145 1.94 9.23 6.61
N LEU A 146 1.58 8.79 5.41
CA LEU A 146 2.51 8.49 4.35
C LEU A 146 3.04 9.79 3.79
N ARG A 147 4.37 9.94 3.74
CA ARG A 147 5.03 11.16 3.29
C ARG A 147 6.25 10.87 2.43
N LYS A 148 6.71 11.91 1.73
CA LYS A 148 8.10 12.03 1.29
C LYS A 148 8.78 13.23 1.93
N ALA A 149 10.10 13.16 2.11
CA ALA A 149 10.97 14.30 2.36
C ALA A 149 12.22 14.12 1.51
N SER A 150 12.33 14.89 0.45
CA SER A 150 13.31 14.64 -0.60
C SER A 150 13.14 13.24 -1.21
N GLU A 151 14.22 12.44 -1.24
CA GLU A 151 14.20 11.05 -1.73
C GLU A 151 13.61 10.07 -0.72
N GLU A 152 13.35 10.50 0.53
CA GLU A 152 12.92 9.64 1.64
C GLU A 152 11.39 9.49 1.70
N PHE A 153 10.89 8.30 1.40
CA PHE A 153 9.48 7.93 1.49
C PHE A 153 9.20 7.04 2.69
N GLY A 154 8.07 7.25 3.35
CA GLY A 154 7.56 6.31 4.33
C GLY A 154 6.57 6.94 5.29
N VAL A 155 6.51 6.42 6.52
CA VAL A 155 5.47 6.78 7.48
C VAL A 155 6.03 7.74 8.52
N GLN A 156 5.36 8.87 8.69
CA GLN A 156 5.63 9.83 9.74
C GLN A 156 4.56 9.76 10.82
N TYR A 157 5.00 9.92 12.06
CA TYR A 157 4.14 9.97 13.23
C TYR A 157 4.76 10.84 14.31
N HIS A 158 3.90 11.47 15.13
CA HIS A 158 4.31 12.26 16.27
C HIS A 158 4.19 11.41 17.55
N ASP A 159 5.34 10.92 18.02
CA ASP A 159 5.46 10.18 19.26
C ASP A 159 5.30 11.12 20.45
N SER A 160 4.45 10.72 21.41
CA SER A 160 4.12 11.53 22.58
C SER A 160 5.31 11.81 23.52
N VAL A 161 6.39 11.03 23.41
CA VAL A 161 7.59 11.12 24.25
C VAL A 161 8.76 11.72 23.47
N ASP A 162 9.01 11.22 22.27
CA ASP A 162 10.21 11.51 21.50
C ASP A 162 10.00 12.50 20.34
N GLY A 163 8.77 12.95 20.11
CA GLY A 163 8.40 13.84 19.01
C GLY A 163 8.35 13.13 17.65
N TRP A 164 8.72 13.82 16.57
CA TRP A 164 8.60 13.27 15.22
C TRP A 164 9.51 12.06 14.98
N LYS A 165 8.91 10.98 14.51
CA LYS A 165 9.60 9.77 14.04
C LYS A 165 9.25 9.52 12.58
N ASN A 166 10.18 8.89 11.88
CA ASN A 166 10.02 8.57 10.47
C ASN A 166 10.64 7.21 10.20
N ASN A 167 9.90 6.38 9.49
CA ASN A 167 10.45 5.24 8.77
C ASN A 167 10.63 5.67 7.32
N VAL A 168 11.82 5.47 6.74
CA VAL A 168 12.13 6.01 5.41
C VAL A 168 12.91 5.03 4.55
N MET A 169 12.66 5.11 3.25
CA MET A 169 13.48 4.53 2.20
C MET A 169 13.69 5.54 1.08
N THR A 170 14.84 5.45 0.41
CA THR A 170 15.12 6.21 -0.79
C THR A 170 14.36 5.67 -2.00
N GLY A 171 13.63 6.53 -2.70
CA GLY A 171 13.00 6.24 -4.00
C GLY A 171 13.40 7.27 -5.05
N THR A 172 12.96 7.06 -6.29
CA THR A 172 13.21 7.98 -7.42
C THR A 172 11.90 8.59 -7.88
N ALA A 173 11.92 9.84 -8.33
CA ALA A 173 10.77 10.44 -9.02
C ALA A 173 10.45 9.68 -10.31
N GLY A 174 9.17 9.68 -10.69
CA GLY A 174 8.67 9.01 -11.90
C GLY A 174 8.53 7.49 -11.79
N GLN A 175 8.75 6.90 -10.61
CA GLN A 175 8.59 5.47 -10.36
C GLN A 175 7.39 5.19 -9.48
N TRP A 176 6.61 4.16 -9.82
CA TRP A 176 5.56 3.66 -8.94
C TRP A 176 6.18 2.90 -7.77
N LEU A 177 5.74 3.27 -6.57
CA LEU A 177 6.17 2.69 -5.32
C LEU A 177 4.93 2.31 -4.51
N PHE A 178 5.01 1.24 -3.74
CA PHE A 178 3.97 0.84 -2.80
C PHE A 178 4.51 0.90 -1.38
N VAL A 179 3.75 1.52 -0.48
CA VAL A 179 4.07 1.57 0.95
C VAL A 179 2.89 1.10 1.77
N ALA A 180 3.19 0.31 2.79
CA ALA A 180 2.28 0.01 3.88
C ALA A 180 2.95 0.40 5.21
N GLY A 181 2.25 1.20 6.01
CA GLY A 181 2.66 1.58 7.36
C GLY A 181 1.67 1.08 8.38
N ALA A 182 2.09 0.20 9.28
CA ALA A 182 1.23 -0.37 10.30
C ALA A 182 1.73 -0.08 11.71
N TRP A 183 0.79 -0.01 12.64
CA TRP A 183 1.08 0.07 14.07
C TRP A 183 0.18 -0.88 14.85
N ASN A 184 0.81 -1.54 15.80
CA ASN A 184 0.18 -2.37 16.82
C ASN A 184 0.61 -1.88 18.21
N GLU A 185 -0.37 -1.55 19.06
CA GLU A 185 -0.10 -1.05 20.41
C GLU A 185 0.58 -2.11 21.29
N ALA A 186 0.19 -3.39 21.15
CA ALA A 186 0.74 -4.49 21.92
C ALA A 186 2.21 -4.75 21.59
N GLU A 187 2.62 -4.51 20.34
CA GLU A 187 4.00 -4.71 19.89
C GLU A 187 4.91 -3.49 20.13
N GLY A 188 4.35 -2.28 20.21
CA GLY A 188 5.08 -1.06 20.57
C GLY A 188 6.02 -0.54 19.49
N TYR A 189 5.84 -0.97 18.24
CA TYR A 189 6.56 -0.44 17.08
C TYR A 189 5.63 -0.19 15.90
N CYS A 190 6.00 0.81 15.09
CA CYS A 190 5.44 1.04 13.77
C CYS A 190 6.31 0.28 12.75
N ARG A 191 5.67 -0.59 11.99
CA ARG A 191 6.29 -1.39 10.92
C ARG A 191 5.95 -0.80 9.56
N VAL A 192 6.95 -0.69 8.71
CA VAL A 192 6.77 -0.21 7.34
C VAL A 192 7.28 -1.25 6.36
N TRP A 193 6.45 -1.57 5.38
CA TRP A 193 6.84 -2.29 4.18
C TRP A 193 6.85 -1.35 3.01
N PHE A 194 7.85 -1.49 2.17
CA PHE A 194 8.01 -0.69 0.97
C PHE A 194 8.46 -1.59 -0.16
N TYR A 195 7.89 -1.35 -1.34
CA TYR A 195 8.21 -2.05 -2.57
C TYR A 195 8.57 -1.02 -3.62
N ASP A 196 9.72 -1.23 -4.26
CA ASP A 196 10.14 -0.42 -5.40
C ASP A 196 9.47 -0.90 -6.70
N GLU A 197 9.71 -0.17 -7.79
CA GLU A 197 9.19 -0.49 -9.13
C GLU A 197 9.60 -1.89 -9.63
N ASN A 198 10.67 -2.46 -9.07
CA ASN A 198 11.21 -3.76 -9.45
C ASN A 198 10.69 -4.88 -8.53
N GLY A 199 9.81 -4.55 -7.58
CA GLY A 199 9.28 -5.48 -6.59
C GLY A 199 10.24 -5.87 -5.48
N ASN A 200 11.34 -5.12 -5.30
CA ASN A 200 12.19 -5.34 -4.13
C ASN A 200 11.49 -4.81 -2.89
N ARG A 201 11.15 -5.73 -1.99
CA ARG A 201 10.60 -5.41 -0.69
C ARG A 201 11.70 -5.06 0.31
N ARG A 202 11.47 -4.03 1.13
CA ARG A 202 12.18 -3.86 2.41
C ARG A 202 11.18 -3.62 3.54
N THR A 203 11.61 -3.94 4.76
CA THR A 203 10.83 -3.76 5.98
C THR A 203 11.66 -3.01 7.02
N GLN A 204 11.03 -2.08 7.74
CA GLN A 204 11.66 -1.32 8.82
C GLN A 204 10.70 -1.23 10.02
N ASP A 205 11.23 -1.48 11.21
CA ASP A 205 10.51 -1.33 12.47
C ASP A 205 11.12 -0.17 13.26
N THR A 206 10.28 0.71 13.79
CA THR A 206 10.70 1.79 14.68
C THR A 206 9.79 1.84 15.90
N ILE A 207 10.39 1.91 17.09
CA ILE A 207 9.67 2.04 18.36
C ILE A 207 8.71 3.23 18.28
N PHE A 208 7.48 2.98 18.73
CA PHE A 208 6.44 3.98 18.71
C PHE A 208 5.50 3.80 19.90
N ASN A 209 5.38 4.85 20.71
CA ASN A 209 4.69 4.83 22.01
C ASN A 209 3.26 5.40 21.94
N GLY A 210 2.69 5.53 20.74
CA GLY A 210 1.36 6.10 20.52
C GLY A 210 1.35 7.59 20.16
N PHE A 211 0.22 8.04 19.62
CA PHE A 211 0.06 9.37 19.04
C PHE A 211 -0.21 10.44 20.09
N SER A 212 0.30 11.65 19.87
CA SER A 212 -0.23 12.82 20.55
C SER A 212 -1.60 13.21 20.00
N ASN A 213 -2.54 13.60 20.87
CA ASN A 213 -3.90 14.03 20.53
C ASN A 213 -4.00 15.41 19.84
N ASP A 214 -3.14 15.72 18.86
CA ASP A 214 -3.29 16.92 18.03
C ASP A 214 -4.33 16.63 16.92
N LYS A 215 -5.47 17.30 16.99
CA LYS A 215 -6.65 17.01 16.17
C LYS A 215 -6.85 18.10 15.12
N HIS A 216 -6.46 17.82 13.88
CA HIS A 216 -7.20 18.35 12.73
C HIS A 216 -8.47 17.53 12.51
N ALA A 217 -9.52 18.15 11.98
CA ALA A 217 -10.87 17.57 11.92
C ALA A 217 -11.01 16.48 10.84
N GLU A 218 -10.21 16.54 9.77
CA GLU A 218 -10.31 15.69 8.58
C GLU A 218 -8.95 15.06 8.26
N GLY A 219 -8.99 13.94 7.53
CA GLY A 219 -7.81 13.33 6.93
C GLY A 219 -7.74 13.67 5.44
N ASP A 220 -6.55 13.64 4.88
CA ASP A 220 -6.30 14.06 3.50
C ASP A 220 -5.56 13.01 2.68
N ILE A 221 -5.91 12.93 1.40
CA ILE A 221 -5.16 12.26 0.34
C ILE A 221 -4.53 13.36 -0.52
N GLY A 222 -3.22 13.29 -0.71
CA GLY A 222 -2.43 14.27 -1.45
C GLY A 222 -2.13 15.56 -0.69
N ALA A 223 -2.36 15.61 0.62
CA ALA A 223 -1.93 16.72 1.46
C ALA A 223 -1.71 16.30 2.92
N SER A 224 -1.16 17.22 3.71
CA SER A 224 -1.34 17.23 5.15
C SER A 224 -1.29 18.67 5.65
N TYR A 225 -2.19 19.00 6.58
CA TYR A 225 -2.13 20.26 7.31
C TYR A 225 -0.93 20.24 8.27
N SER A 226 -0.11 21.28 8.22
CA SER A 226 0.94 21.55 9.20
C SER A 226 0.78 22.92 9.85
N ARG A 227 1.50 23.15 10.95
CA ARG A 227 1.58 24.49 11.57
C ARG A 227 2.10 25.57 10.63
N ALA A 228 2.86 25.20 9.60
CA ALA A 228 3.45 26.11 8.63
C ALA A 228 2.56 26.33 7.38
N GLY A 229 1.41 25.65 7.29
CA GLY A 229 0.55 25.62 6.11
C GLY A 229 0.30 24.20 5.61
N ILE A 230 -0.41 24.08 4.49
CA ILE A 230 -0.69 22.79 3.85
C ILE A 230 0.52 22.36 3.04
N GLN A 231 0.93 21.10 3.20
CA GLN A 231 1.99 20.48 2.42
C GLN A 231 1.35 19.53 1.42
N PHE A 232 1.36 19.92 0.14
CA PHE A 232 0.70 19.20 -0.94
C PHE A 232 1.59 18.14 -1.56
N TRP A 233 0.97 17.08 -2.06
CA TRP A 233 1.58 16.12 -2.97
C TRP A 233 1.62 16.65 -4.39
N GLU A 234 2.68 16.28 -5.10
CA GLU A 234 2.82 16.50 -6.54
C GLU A 234 3.20 15.18 -7.22
N GLY A 235 2.27 14.66 -8.02
CA GLY A 235 2.38 13.36 -8.67
C GLY A 235 1.10 12.54 -8.55
N HIS A 236 1.24 11.23 -8.76
CA HIS A 236 0.12 10.29 -8.80
C HIS A 236 -0.02 9.56 -7.47
N ILE A 237 -1.26 9.31 -7.06
CA ILE A 237 -1.63 8.44 -5.93
C ILE A 237 -2.70 7.48 -6.45
N ASP A 238 -2.54 6.22 -6.11
CA ASP A 238 -3.41 5.16 -6.55
C ASP A 238 -3.76 4.21 -5.39
N ASP A 239 -5.03 3.82 -5.38
CA ASP A 239 -5.64 2.89 -4.44
C ASP A 239 -5.23 3.10 -2.95
N PRO A 240 -5.32 4.33 -2.40
CA PRO A 240 -5.09 4.57 -0.98
C PRO A 240 -6.09 3.81 -0.12
N ARG A 241 -5.59 3.16 0.94
CA ARG A 241 -6.39 2.36 1.86
C ARG A 241 -6.06 2.64 3.32
N VAL A 242 -7.08 2.51 4.15
CA VAL A 242 -7.01 2.67 5.60
C VAL A 242 -7.63 1.44 6.27
N TYR A 243 -6.91 0.88 7.24
CA TYR A 243 -7.36 -0.22 8.09
C TYR A 243 -7.25 0.18 9.55
N PHE A 244 -8.22 -0.22 10.39
CA PHE A 244 -8.09 -0.18 11.86
C PHE A 244 -7.67 -1.54 12.42
N LYS A 245 -6.62 -2.09 11.82
CA LYS A 245 -5.89 -3.27 12.27
C LYS A 245 -4.46 -3.19 11.74
N GLU A 246 -3.54 -3.85 12.43
CA GLU A 246 -2.24 -4.17 11.81
C GLU A 246 -2.48 -5.23 10.72
N LEU A 247 -2.01 -4.95 9.50
CA LEU A 247 -1.93 -5.98 8.46
C LEU A 247 -0.71 -6.86 8.69
N SER A 248 -0.88 -8.16 8.46
CA SER A 248 0.24 -9.10 8.44
C SER A 248 1.16 -8.82 7.25
N SER A 249 2.41 -9.28 7.34
CA SER A 249 3.34 -9.19 6.21
C SER A 249 2.77 -9.85 4.94
N THR A 250 2.07 -10.98 5.08
CA THR A 250 1.45 -11.69 3.96
C THR A 250 0.33 -10.88 3.35
N GLU A 251 -0.52 -10.26 4.17
CA GLU A 251 -1.58 -9.36 3.68
C GLU A 251 -0.96 -8.23 2.85
N VAL A 252 0.12 -7.62 3.32
CA VAL A 252 0.80 -6.55 2.60
C VAL A 252 1.47 -7.04 1.30
N ASP A 253 2.11 -8.22 1.31
CA ASP A 253 2.68 -8.83 0.09
C ASP A 253 1.57 -9.07 -0.95
N ASN A 254 0.42 -9.60 -0.51
CA ASN A 254 -0.73 -9.83 -1.37
C ASN A 254 -1.30 -8.53 -1.94
N LEU A 255 -1.41 -7.47 -1.13
CA LEU A 255 -1.84 -6.15 -1.59
C LEU A 255 -0.93 -5.59 -2.69
N TYR A 256 0.39 -5.73 -2.52
CA TYR A 256 1.37 -5.32 -3.52
C TYR A 256 1.23 -6.12 -4.82
N ASN A 257 1.10 -7.45 -4.73
CA ASN A 257 1.12 -8.31 -5.92
C ASN A 257 -0.16 -8.23 -6.74
N THR A 258 -1.30 -8.07 -6.09
CA THR A 258 -2.60 -8.19 -6.77
C THR A 258 -3.17 -6.83 -7.15
N GLY A 259 -2.83 -5.75 -6.43
CA GLY A 259 -3.51 -4.46 -6.55
C GLY A 259 -5.02 -4.52 -6.31
N ARG A 260 -5.54 -5.70 -5.97
CA ARG A 260 -6.93 -6.08 -6.05
C ARG A 260 -7.29 -6.77 -4.75
N ILE A 261 -8.55 -6.64 -4.40
CA ILE A 261 -9.20 -7.47 -3.40
C ILE A 261 -10.02 -8.49 -4.17
N ASP A 262 -9.83 -9.78 -3.89
CA ASP A 262 -10.80 -10.79 -4.27
C ASP A 262 -11.89 -10.83 -3.19
N GLY A 263 -13.04 -10.25 -3.53
CA GLY A 263 -14.31 -10.31 -2.82
C GLY A 263 -15.44 -10.21 -3.83
#